data_AF-A0A7Z8Z6U9-F1
#
_entry.id   AF-A0A7Z8Z6U9-F1
#
_cell.length_a   1.000
_cell.length_b   1.000
_cell.length_c   1.000
_cell.angle_alpha   90.00
_cell.angle_beta   90.00
_cell.angle_gamma   90.00
#
_symmetry.space_group_name_H-M   'P 1'
#
loop_
_entity.id
_entity.type
_entity.pdbx_description
1 polymer ?
#
loop_
_entity_poly.entity_id
_entity_poly.type
_entity_poly.pdbx_seq_one_letter_code
_entity_poly.pdbx_strand_id
1 'polypeptide(L)' 'MAQWLVNGWCRETIFNLKLPMKKRYEELSRNLAYIQEQLDEHGIKRADSGAPAVSRS' A
#
# COMPACT_ATOMS: atom_id res chain seq x y z
N MET A 1 -8.22 5.13 -4.44
CA MET A 1 -6.92 4.55 -4.85
C MET A 1 -7.01 3.04 -5.02
N ALA A 2 -7.36 2.27 -3.98
CA ALA A 2 -7.48 0.81 -4.06
C ALA A 2 -8.35 0.35 -5.24
N GLN A 3 -9.54 0.94 -5.43
CA GLN A 3 -10.43 0.63 -6.56
C GLN A 3 -9.79 0.83 -7.96
N TRP A 4 -8.89 1.80 -8.11
CA TRP A 4 -8.22 2.06 -9.40
C TRP A 4 -7.17 1.01 -9.71
N LEU A 5 -6.48 0.51 -8.68
CA LEU A 5 -5.55 -0.61 -8.79
C LEU A 5 -6.29 -1.92 -9.07
N VAL A 6 -7.41 -2.16 -8.38
CA VAL A 6 -8.26 -3.35 -8.56
C VAL A 6 -8.84 -3.44 -9.95
N ASN A 7 -9.29 -2.32 -10.52
CA ASN A 7 -9.85 -2.31 -11.88
C ASN A 7 -8.78 -2.30 -12.99
N GLY A 8 -7.49 -2.33 -12.64
CA GLY A 8 -6.39 -2.31 -13.61
C GLY A 8 -6.26 -1.00 -14.41
N TRP A 9 -6.83 0.10 -13.91
CA TRP A 9 -6.79 1.39 -14.62
C TRP A 9 -5.41 2.07 -14.55
N CYS A 10 -4.54 1.63 -13.63
CA CYS A 10 -3.18 2.13 -13.47
C CYS A 10 -2.22 0.99 -13.08
N ARG A 11 -1.00 0.97 -13.65
CA ARG A 11 0.08 0.05 -13.25
C ARG A 11 0.83 0.51 -12.01
N GLU A 12 1.00 1.82 -11.88
CA GLU A 12 1.63 2.48 -10.74
C GLU A 12 0.78 3.70 -10.36
N THR A 13 0.73 4.01 -9.07
CA THR A 13 -0.08 5.14 -8.59
C THR A 13 0.63 5.88 -7.46
N ILE A 14 0.67 7.21 -7.55
CA ILE A 14 1.24 8.10 -6.54
C ILE A 14 0.12 8.96 -6.00
N PHE A 15 -0.07 8.97 -4.67
CA PHE A 15 -1.10 9.75 -4.01
C PHE A 15 -0.58 10.31 -2.68
N ASN A 16 -1.20 11.40 -2.24
CA ASN A 16 -0.86 12.05 -0.98
C ASN A 16 -1.85 11.63 0.11
N LEU A 17 -1.34 11.15 1.24
CA LEU A 17 -2.15 10.92 2.44
C LEU A 17 -2.13 12.17 3.31
N LYS A 18 -3.28 12.81 3.48
CA LYS A 18 -3.42 13.89 4.45
C LYS A 18 -3.57 13.28 5.83
N LEU A 19 -2.59 13.55 6.69
CA LEU A 19 -2.57 13.04 8.06
C LEU A 19 -3.24 14.01 9.03
N PRO A 20 -3.94 13.51 10.06
CA PRO A 20 -4.48 14.32 11.14
C PRO A 20 -3.35 14.88 12.02
N MET A 21 -3.61 16.00 12.70
CA MET A 21 -2.57 16.67 13.51
C MET A 21 -2.07 15.84 14.69
N LYS A 22 -2.89 14.95 15.25
CA LYS A 22 -2.51 14.03 16.33
C LYS A 22 -2.48 12.60 15.79
N LYS A 23 -1.68 11.73 16.42
CA LYS A 23 -1.56 10.30 16.06
C LYS A 23 -1.18 10.04 14.59
N ARG A 24 -0.34 10.92 14.01
CA ARG A 24 0.12 10.84 12.61
C ARG A 24 0.65 9.46 12.21
N TYR A 25 1.47 8.86 13.07
CA TYR A 25 2.07 7.55 12.80
C TYR A 25 1.05 6.42 12.84
N GLU A 26 0.19 6.37 13.86
CA GLU A 26 -0.89 5.37 13.94
C GLU A 26 -1.82 5.48 12.73
N GLU A 27 -2.19 6.69 12.34
CA GLU A 27 -3.07 6.93 11.21
C GLU A 27 -2.41 6.53 9.88
N LEU A 28 -1.14 6.85 9.70
CA LEU A 28 -0.37 6.42 8.53
C LEU A 28 -0.32 4.89 8.44
N SER A 29 0.05 4.21 9.54
CA SER A 29 0.10 2.75 9.59
C SER A 29 -1.27 2.12 9.31
N ARG A 30 -2.35 2.69 9.85
CA ARG A 30 -3.72 2.22 9.59
C ARG A 30 -4.09 2.37 8.12
N ASN A 31 -3.80 3.53 7.52
CA ASN A 31 -4.10 3.78 6.11
C ASN A 31 -3.30 2.85 5.19
N LEU A 32 -2.02 2.60 5.51
CA LEU A 32 -1.20 1.65 4.76
C LEU A 32 -1.69 0.21 4.91
N ALA A 33 -2.07 -0.21 6.12
CA ALA A 33 -2.61 -1.54 6.38
C ALA A 33 -3.93 -1.78 5.63
N TYR A 34 -4.83 -0.79 5.62
CA TYR A 34 -6.07 -0.85 4.87
C TYR A 34 -5.83 -1.01 3.36
N ILE A 35 -4.86 -0.28 2.81
CA ILE A 35 -4.50 -0.42 1.39
C ILE A 35 -3.92 -1.81 1.11
N GLN A 36 -3.06 -2.32 1.98
CA GLN A 36 -2.47 -3.66 1.85
C GLN A 36 -3.55 -4.75 1.88
N GLU A 37 -4.48 -4.69 2.84
CA GLU A 37 -5.61 -5.63 2.96
C GLU A 37 -6.46 -5.64 1.68
N GLN A 38 -6.80 -4.47 1.15
CA GLN A 38 -7.57 -4.35 -0.09
C GLN A 38 -6.82 -4.92 -1.32
N LEU A 39 -5.50 -4.79 -1.36
CA LEU A 39 -4.68 -5.40 -2.41
C LEU A 39 -4.61 -6.93 -2.28
N ASP A 40 -4.45 -7.43 -1.05
CA ASP A 40 -4.38 -8.86 -0.76
C ASP A 40 -5.72 -9.56 -1.05
N GLU A 41 -6.84 -8.94 -0.66
CA GLU A 41 -8.20 -9.43 -0.94
C GLU A 41 -8.46 -9.61 -2.44
N HIS A 42 -7.93 -8.71 -3.26
CA HIS A 42 -8.08 -8.75 -4.72
C HIS A 42 -6.94 -9.50 -5.42
N GLY A 43 -6.01 -10.12 -4.66
CA GLY A 43 -4.90 -10.90 -5.20
C GLY A 43 -3.86 -10.07 -5.98
N ILE A 44 -3.80 -8.76 -5.73
CA ILE A 44 -2.92 -7.84 -6.46
C ILE A 44 -1.56 -7.82 -5.77
N LYS A 45 -0.62 -8.58 -6.34
CA LYS A 45 0.76 -8.59 -5.86
C LYS A 45 1.46 -7.30 -6.29
N ARG A 46 2.24 -6.70 -5.38
CA ARG A 46 3.26 -5.73 -5.77
C ARG A 46 4.13 -6.40 -6.84
N ALA A 47 4.32 -5.73 -7.97
CA ALA A 47 5.31 -6.15 -8.95
C ALA A 47 6.66 -6.21 -8.22
N ASP A 48 7.17 -7.42 -8.04
CA ASP A 48 8.46 -7.68 -7.45
C ASP A 48 9.54 -7.23 -8.45
N SER A 49 9.92 -5.96 -8.40
CA SER A 49 11.31 -5.65 -8.72
C SER A 49 12.13 -6.20 -7.56
N GLY A 50 12.72 -7.38 -7.76
CA GLY A 50 13.46 -8.15 -6.76
C GLY A 50 14.41 -7.30 -5.90
N ALA A 51 13.93 -6.89 -4.73
CA ALA A 51 14.78 -6.49 -3.62
C ALA A 51 14.90 -7.74 -2.73
N PRO A 52 16.14 -8.25 -2.50
CA PRO A 52 16.32 -9.49 -1.77
C PRO A 52 15.76 -9.30 -0.35
N ALA A 53 15.03 -10.30 0.12
CA ALA A 53 14.71 -10.45 1.53
C ALA A 53 16.02 -10.27 2.30
N VAL A 54 16.12 -9.20 3.10
CA VAL A 54 17.25 -9.01 3.99
C VAL A 54 17.18 -10.13 5.03
N SER A 55 17.93 -11.19 4.75
CA SER A 55 18.31 -12.22 5.71
C SER A 55 18.92 -11.50 6.89
N ARG A 56 18.16 -11.37 7.98
CA ARG A 56 18.74 -11.03 9.28
C ARG A 56 19.55 -12.24 9.72
N SER A 57 20.86 -12.14 9.58
CA SER A 57 21.82 -12.97 10.32
C SER A 57 21.79 -12.63 11.80
#